data_AF-A0A819S841-F1
#
_entry.id   AF-A0A819S841-F1
#
_cell.length_a   1.000
_cell.length_b   1.000
_cell.length_c   1.000
_cell.angle_alpha   90.00
_cell.angle_beta   90.00
_cell.angle_gamma   90.00
#
_symmetry.space_group_name_H-M   'P 1'
#
loop_
_entity.id
_entity.type
_entity.pdbx_description
1 polymer ?
#
loop_
_entity_poly.entity_id
_entity_poly.type
_entity_poly.pdbx_seq_one_letter_code
_entity_poly.pdbx_strand_id
1 'polypeptide(L)'
;MSATPLLILIGWIVQLFIGFYFIRFISNIIIRCILTCIPCILLTYIISNKLPPFQMPSMLLVTYCWLISIRYIHLIVLSPNQCLTFHSFILKFLWMFFPIISCTSYQQKQWLILYDFISAAIKLLINHWMYRWLLTCKGSDSYVRLIMFYTFILTYSFLSDIQSGLVRIFTRNKYMIKSLTDFPLLSCSLREFWGKRYNQLVGTIFRESIFQPILQYLSSPTIAALIVFFISGLLHIHLAFINFGDSRATISTISFFLLHGIACTIEAHTPFRIPLFFSWLFTQLFLLVTVPLQNGEFTKLGPDYYAMNTPPLFEQKWIPKLSIPNFCPN
;
A
#
# COMPACT_ATOMS: atom_id res chain seq x y z
N MET A 1 14.03 -28.58 1.59
CA MET A 1 13.18 -28.62 0.38
C MET A 1 12.67 -27.21 0.08
N SER A 2 13.25 -26.54 -0.91
CA SER A 2 12.81 -25.22 -1.36
C SER A 2 11.45 -25.34 -2.03
N ALA A 3 10.35 -25.11 -1.30
CA ALA A 3 9.06 -24.90 -1.97
C ALA A 3 9.24 -23.76 -2.98
N THR A 4 9.05 -24.09 -4.26
CA THR A 4 9.09 -23.15 -5.37
C THR A 4 8.00 -22.09 -5.20
N PRO A 5 8.17 -20.86 -5.75
CA PRO A 5 7.12 -19.84 -5.78
C PRO A 5 5.77 -20.39 -6.28
N LEU A 6 5.83 -21.38 -7.18
CA LEU A 6 4.68 -22.13 -7.66
C LEU A 6 3.93 -22.87 -6.55
N LEU A 7 4.62 -23.58 -5.65
CA LEU A 7 3.98 -24.33 -4.56
C LEU A 7 3.24 -23.40 -3.60
N ILE A 8 3.78 -22.21 -3.37
CA ILE A 8 3.15 -21.19 -2.54
C ILE A 8 1.88 -20.65 -3.22
N LEU A 9 1.95 -20.35 -4.51
CA LEU A 9 0.78 -19.93 -5.29
C LEU A 9 -0.30 -21.01 -5.28
N ILE A 10 0.07 -22.28 -5.47
CA ILE A 10 -0.84 -23.43 -5.33
C ILE A 10 -1.44 -23.45 -3.92
N GLY A 11 -0.63 -23.23 -2.87
CA GLY A 11 -1.11 -23.13 -1.49
C GLY A 11 -2.19 -22.06 -1.31
N TRP A 12 -2.01 -20.86 -1.87
CA TRP A 12 -3.03 -19.82 -1.87
C TRP A 12 -4.28 -20.22 -2.64
N ILE A 13 -4.15 -20.82 -3.83
CA ILE A 13 -5.29 -21.27 -4.64
C ILE A 13 -6.10 -22.34 -3.90
N VAL A 14 -5.42 -23.35 -3.34
CA VAL A 14 -6.03 -24.42 -2.55
C VAL A 14 -6.74 -23.82 -1.33
N GLN A 15 -6.10 -22.89 -0.62
CA GLN A 15 -6.71 -22.22 0.53
C GLN A 15 -7.99 -21.45 0.14
N LEU A 16 -7.97 -20.71 -0.98
CA LEU A 16 -9.17 -20.02 -1.47
C LEU A 16 -10.32 -20.99 -1.79
N PHE A 17 -10.00 -22.13 -2.41
CA PHE A 17 -10.98 -23.17 -2.73
C PHE A 17 -11.56 -23.83 -1.47
N ILE A 18 -10.69 -24.26 -0.55
CA ILE A 18 -11.09 -24.89 0.71
C ILE A 18 -11.92 -23.92 1.57
N GLY A 19 -11.48 -22.66 1.62
CA GLY A 19 -12.20 -21.58 2.28
C GLY A 19 -13.64 -21.46 1.84
N PHE A 20 -13.82 -21.36 0.53
CA PHE A 20 -15.12 -21.15 -0.08
C PHE A 20 -16.03 -22.37 -0.01
N TYR A 21 -15.53 -23.58 -0.28
CA TYR A 21 -16.41 -24.76 -0.34
C TYR A 21 -16.64 -25.44 1.00
N PHE A 22 -15.74 -25.27 1.98
CA PHE A 22 -15.80 -26.00 3.25
C PHE A 22 -15.81 -25.06 4.46
N ILE A 23 -14.77 -24.24 4.63
CA ILE A 23 -14.54 -23.50 5.89
C ILE A 23 -15.65 -22.49 6.17
N ARG A 24 -16.16 -21.78 5.15
CA ARG A 24 -17.20 -20.76 5.35
C ARG A 24 -18.49 -21.29 5.96
N PHE A 25 -18.80 -22.58 5.76
CA PHE A 25 -20.03 -23.23 6.25
C PHE A 25 -19.91 -23.74 7.68
N ILE A 26 -18.72 -23.70 8.27
CA ILE A 26 -18.51 -24.06 9.67
C ILE A 26 -19.22 -23.03 10.56
N SER A 27 -20.15 -23.50 11.39
CA SER A 27 -20.97 -22.67 12.28
C SER A 27 -20.15 -22.07 13.44
N ASN A 28 -19.17 -22.82 13.95
CA ASN A 28 -18.31 -22.36 15.03
C ASN A 28 -17.28 -21.34 14.51
N ILE A 29 -17.45 -20.08 14.91
CA ILE A 29 -16.57 -18.96 14.52
C ILE A 29 -15.11 -19.19 14.91
N ILE A 30 -14.84 -19.82 16.06
CA ILE A 30 -13.48 -20.05 16.55
C ILE A 30 -12.76 -21.04 15.63
N ILE A 31 -13.41 -22.16 15.32
CA ILE A 31 -12.86 -23.16 14.38
C ILE A 31 -12.63 -22.52 13.01
N ARG A 32 -13.60 -21.72 12.54
CA ARG A 32 -13.49 -20.99 11.27
C ARG A 32 -12.30 -20.02 11.26
N CYS A 33 -12.10 -19.26 12.35
CA CYS A 33 -10.95 -18.40 12.53
C CYS A 33 -9.64 -19.18 12.48
N ILE A 34 -9.53 -20.29 13.22
CA ILE A 34 -8.31 -21.11 13.28
C ILE A 34 -7.95 -21.66 11.90
N LEU A 35 -8.90 -22.28 11.21
CA LEU A 35 -8.70 -22.86 9.87
C LEU A 35 -8.42 -21.81 8.79
N THR A 36 -8.80 -20.56 9.03
CA THR A 36 -8.53 -19.45 8.11
C THR A 36 -7.19 -18.79 8.39
N CYS A 37 -6.92 -18.44 9.65
CA CYS A 37 -5.77 -17.64 10.05
C CYS A 37 -4.46 -18.46 10.06
N ILE A 38 -4.47 -19.71 10.53
CA ILE A 38 -3.24 -20.52 10.60
C ILE A 38 -2.61 -20.70 9.22
N PRO A 39 -3.34 -21.12 8.16
CA PRO A 39 -2.75 -21.25 6.84
C PRO A 39 -2.30 -19.91 6.25
N CYS A 40 -3.02 -18.82 6.51
CA CYS A 40 -2.61 -17.48 6.08
C CYS A 40 -1.26 -17.07 6.69
N ILE A 41 -1.10 -17.28 8.00
CA ILE A 41 0.15 -16.98 8.71
C ILE A 41 1.27 -17.89 8.18
N LEU A 42 1.02 -19.19 8.04
CA LEU A 42 2.00 -20.15 7.55
C LEU A 42 2.46 -19.84 6.13
N LEU A 43 1.54 -19.58 5.20
CA LEU A 43 1.87 -19.24 3.81
C LEU A 43 2.67 -17.94 3.76
N THR A 44 2.26 -16.91 4.51
CA THR A 44 2.97 -15.63 4.55
C THR A 44 4.37 -15.78 5.15
N TYR A 45 4.53 -16.59 6.20
CA TYR A 45 5.81 -16.91 6.84
C TYR A 45 6.76 -17.70 5.93
N ILE A 46 6.24 -18.69 5.20
CA ILE A 46 7.05 -19.47 4.26
C ILE A 46 7.57 -18.58 3.13
N ILE A 47 6.73 -17.65 2.65
CA ILE A 47 7.12 -16.68 1.61
C ILE A 47 8.18 -15.73 2.13
N SER A 48 7.96 -15.11 3.28
CA SER A 48 8.87 -14.10 3.81
C SER A 48 10.28 -14.65 4.07
N ASN A 49 10.39 -15.91 4.50
CA ASN A 49 11.69 -16.54 4.76
C ASN A 49 12.43 -17.03 3.50
N LYS A 50 11.74 -17.16 2.38
CA LYS A 50 12.35 -17.64 1.12
C LYS A 50 12.74 -16.52 0.18
N LEU A 51 12.13 -15.36 0.36
CA LEU A 51 12.43 -14.19 -0.42
C LEU A 51 13.74 -13.55 0.06
N PRO A 52 14.55 -13.01 -0.85
CA PRO A 52 15.73 -12.26 -0.46
C PRO A 52 15.31 -11.02 0.36
N PRO A 53 15.98 -10.76 1.50
CA PRO A 53 15.76 -9.55 2.29
C PRO A 53 16.26 -8.32 1.52
N PHE A 54 15.89 -7.13 1.99
CA PHE A 54 16.29 -5.83 1.41
C PHE A 54 15.86 -5.60 -0.05
N GLN A 55 14.92 -6.38 -0.59
CA GLN A 55 14.40 -6.19 -1.94
C GLN A 55 12.93 -5.72 -1.94
N MET A 56 12.66 -4.64 -2.67
CA MET A 56 11.31 -4.08 -2.87
C MET A 56 10.33 -5.08 -3.51
N PRO A 57 10.70 -5.90 -4.51
CA PRO A 57 9.82 -6.96 -5.00
C PRO A 57 9.41 -7.96 -3.90
N SER A 58 10.34 -8.30 -3.00
CA SER A 58 10.06 -9.18 -1.86
C SER A 58 9.04 -8.54 -0.91
N MET A 59 9.25 -7.26 -0.57
CA MET A 59 8.31 -6.48 0.25
C MET A 59 6.92 -6.41 -0.37
N LEU A 60 6.84 -6.17 -1.68
CA LEU A 60 5.58 -6.09 -2.39
C LEU A 60 4.85 -7.43 -2.37
N LEU A 61 5.55 -8.54 -2.59
CA LEU A 61 4.94 -9.87 -2.55
C LEU A 61 4.40 -10.20 -1.15
N VAL A 62 5.17 -9.95 -0.09
CA VAL A 62 4.71 -10.14 1.30
C VAL A 62 3.51 -9.23 1.61
N THR A 63 3.51 -7.99 1.11
CA THR A 63 2.36 -7.07 1.23
C THR A 63 1.12 -7.66 0.58
N TYR A 64 1.22 -8.21 -0.63
CA TYR A 64 0.08 -8.87 -1.27
C TYR A 64 -0.43 -10.08 -0.51
N CYS A 65 0.45 -10.88 0.10
CA CYS A 65 0.04 -11.99 0.97
C CYS A 65 -0.78 -11.50 2.15
N TRP A 66 -0.36 -10.42 2.81
CA TRP A 66 -1.17 -9.78 3.86
C TRP A 66 -2.52 -9.30 3.35
N LEU A 67 -2.58 -8.63 2.19
CA LEU A 67 -3.83 -8.15 1.61
C LEU A 67 -4.78 -9.30 1.25
N ILE A 68 -4.25 -10.40 0.71
CA ILE A 68 -4.99 -11.64 0.45
C ILE A 68 -5.51 -12.22 1.76
N SER A 69 -4.68 -12.32 2.81
CA SER A 69 -5.10 -12.79 4.13
C SER A 69 -6.23 -11.95 4.71
N ILE A 70 -6.10 -10.63 4.69
CA ILE A 70 -7.11 -9.70 5.20
C ILE A 70 -8.44 -9.90 4.46
N ARG A 71 -8.40 -9.95 3.13
CA ARG A 71 -9.59 -10.16 2.30
C ARG A 71 -10.21 -11.55 2.53
N TYR A 72 -9.38 -12.57 2.67
CA TYR A 72 -9.80 -13.94 2.91
C TYR A 72 -10.45 -14.11 4.29
N ILE A 73 -9.84 -13.56 5.34
CA ILE A 73 -10.42 -13.54 6.69
C ILE A 73 -11.77 -12.83 6.68
N HIS A 74 -11.87 -11.68 6.02
CA HIS A 74 -13.14 -10.99 5.87
C HIS A 74 -14.22 -11.89 5.24
N LEU A 75 -13.94 -12.44 4.06
CA LEU A 75 -14.95 -13.17 3.29
C LEU A 75 -15.29 -14.55 3.86
N ILE A 76 -14.41 -15.16 4.66
CA ILE A 76 -14.64 -16.48 5.27
C ILE A 76 -15.16 -16.36 6.70
N VAL A 77 -14.61 -15.46 7.50
CA VAL A 77 -14.88 -15.37 8.93
C VAL A 77 -15.95 -14.33 9.24
N LEU A 78 -15.78 -13.10 8.77
CA LEU A 78 -16.62 -11.96 9.15
C LEU A 78 -17.87 -11.82 8.28
N SER A 79 -17.80 -12.24 7.02
CA SER A 79 -18.91 -12.10 6.07
C SER A 79 -19.02 -13.30 5.12
N PRO A 80 -19.19 -14.53 5.65
CA PRO A 80 -19.21 -15.79 4.87
C PRO A 80 -20.27 -15.82 3.75
N ASN A 81 -21.35 -15.07 3.92
CA ASN A 81 -22.49 -15.05 3.01
C ASN A 81 -22.44 -13.91 1.99
N GLN A 82 -21.41 -13.07 1.99
CA GLN A 82 -21.31 -11.91 1.08
C GLN A 82 -21.14 -12.34 -0.39
N CYS A 83 -20.42 -13.44 -0.63
CA CYS A 83 -20.19 -13.98 -1.96
C CYS A 83 -20.91 -15.33 -2.11
N LEU A 84 -22.05 -15.32 -2.83
CA LEU A 84 -22.85 -16.54 -3.03
C LEU A 84 -22.15 -17.55 -3.97
N THR A 85 -21.47 -17.06 -5.01
CA THR A 85 -20.81 -17.90 -6.03
C THR A 85 -19.29 -17.82 -5.93
N PHE A 86 -18.61 -18.93 -6.28
CA PHE A 86 -17.14 -18.97 -6.28
C PHE A 86 -16.56 -17.94 -7.26
N HIS A 87 -17.25 -17.71 -8.38
CA HIS A 87 -16.90 -16.66 -9.33
C HIS A 87 -16.88 -15.27 -8.66
N SER A 88 -17.95 -14.88 -7.97
CA SER A 88 -18.00 -13.59 -7.27
C SER A 88 -16.93 -13.46 -6.18
N PHE A 89 -16.60 -14.57 -5.52
CA PHE A 89 -15.54 -14.65 -4.51
C PHE A 89 -14.16 -14.41 -5.12
N ILE A 90 -13.79 -15.13 -6.18
CA ILE A 90 -12.49 -14.97 -6.85
C ILE A 90 -12.33 -13.57 -7.46
N LEU A 91 -13.40 -12.99 -8.00
CA LEU A 91 -13.36 -11.61 -8.51
C LEU A 91 -12.93 -10.59 -7.44
N LYS A 92 -13.24 -10.80 -6.16
CA LYS A 92 -12.79 -9.93 -5.07
C LYS A 92 -11.28 -9.98 -4.86
N PHE A 93 -10.64 -11.11 -5.13
CA PHE A 93 -9.19 -11.24 -5.06
C PHE A 93 -8.51 -10.72 -6.32
N LEU A 94 -9.04 -11.04 -7.50
CA LEU A 94 -8.53 -10.54 -8.77
C LEU A 94 -8.58 -9.01 -8.87
N TRP A 95 -9.61 -8.38 -8.27
CA TRP A 95 -9.71 -6.92 -8.20
C TRP A 95 -8.52 -6.26 -7.50
N MET A 96 -7.81 -6.95 -6.59
CA MET A 96 -6.63 -6.38 -5.94
C MET A 96 -5.44 -6.21 -6.89
N PHE A 97 -5.36 -7.04 -7.93
CA PHE A 97 -4.34 -6.97 -8.97
C PHE A 97 -4.77 -6.06 -10.13
N PHE A 98 -6.07 -6.05 -10.42
CA PHE A 98 -6.67 -5.25 -11.48
C PHE A 98 -7.85 -4.45 -10.92
N PRO A 99 -7.60 -3.35 -10.18
CA PRO A 99 -8.67 -2.58 -9.53
C PRO A 99 -9.37 -1.68 -10.54
N ILE A 100 -10.05 -2.29 -11.50
CA ILE A 100 -10.76 -1.63 -12.57
C ILE A 100 -12.05 -1.01 -12.00
N ILE A 101 -12.25 0.27 -12.27
CA ILE A 101 -13.43 1.03 -11.86
C ILE A 101 -14.06 1.74 -13.06
N SER A 102 -15.37 2.01 -13.01
CA SER A 102 -16.07 2.76 -14.04
C SER A 102 -15.69 4.24 -14.00
N CYS A 103 -15.59 4.87 -15.17
CA CYS A 103 -15.45 6.32 -15.28
C CYS A 103 -16.84 6.97 -15.14
N THR A 104 -17.20 7.39 -13.92
CA THR A 104 -18.56 7.87 -13.62
C THR A 104 -18.80 9.37 -13.86
N SER A 105 -17.76 10.22 -13.99
CA SER A 105 -17.96 11.66 -14.23
C SER A 105 -17.83 12.05 -15.72
N TYR A 106 -18.79 12.84 -16.22
CA TYR A 106 -18.84 13.35 -17.59
C TYR A 106 -17.73 14.39 -17.88
N GLN A 107 -17.31 15.16 -16.88
CA GLN A 107 -16.24 16.17 -16.96
C GLN A 107 -14.83 15.60 -17.20
N GLN A 108 -14.64 14.29 -17.03
CA GLN A 108 -13.34 13.65 -17.19
C GLN A 108 -12.96 13.35 -18.65
N LYS A 109 -13.89 13.30 -19.62
CA LYS A 109 -13.71 12.49 -20.84
C LYS A 109 -12.66 12.91 -21.89
N GLN A 110 -12.19 14.15 -21.94
CA GLN A 110 -11.53 14.62 -23.19
C GLN A 110 -9.99 14.51 -23.23
N TRP A 111 -9.32 14.20 -22.11
CA TRP A 111 -7.83 14.11 -22.08
C TRP A 111 -7.25 12.97 -21.22
N LEU A 112 -8.06 11.99 -20.82
CA LEU A 112 -7.67 10.99 -19.80
C LEU A 112 -6.51 10.09 -20.25
N ILE A 113 -6.56 9.63 -21.49
CA ILE A 113 -5.53 8.73 -22.03
C ILE A 113 -4.20 9.48 -22.12
N LEU A 114 -4.22 10.69 -22.71
CA LEU A 114 -3.02 11.51 -22.83
C LEU A 114 -2.47 11.89 -21.45
N TYR A 115 -3.33 12.28 -20.52
CA TYR A 115 -2.95 12.57 -19.13
C TYR A 115 -2.25 11.38 -18.47
N ASP A 116 -2.81 10.17 -18.57
CA ASP A 116 -2.22 8.97 -17.95
C ASP A 116 -0.81 8.69 -18.50
N PHE A 117 -0.62 8.80 -19.83
CA PHE A 117 0.70 8.60 -20.44
C PHE A 117 1.70 9.74 -20.15
N ILE A 118 1.24 11.00 -20.12
CA ILE A 118 2.10 12.13 -19.74
C ILE A 118 2.50 12.01 -18.27
N SER A 119 1.55 11.70 -17.38
CA SER A 119 1.83 11.46 -15.95
C SER A 119 2.83 10.32 -15.78
N ALA A 120 2.64 9.20 -16.50
CA ALA A 120 3.58 8.08 -16.48
C ALA A 120 4.99 8.50 -16.94
N ALA A 121 5.10 9.24 -18.05
CA ALA A 121 6.37 9.71 -18.58
C ALA A 121 7.08 10.66 -17.60
N ILE A 122 6.36 11.63 -17.04
CA ILE A 122 6.91 12.57 -16.04
C ILE A 122 7.38 11.81 -14.80
N LYS A 123 6.55 10.92 -14.25
CA LYS A 123 6.91 10.12 -13.07
C LYS A 123 8.11 9.22 -13.34
N LEU A 124 8.21 8.60 -14.52
CA LEU A 124 9.37 7.80 -14.92
C LEU A 124 10.65 8.64 -14.91
N LEU A 125 10.61 9.84 -15.52
CA LEU A 125 11.76 10.76 -15.56
C LEU A 125 12.18 11.22 -14.16
N ILE A 126 11.21 11.63 -13.32
CA ILE A 126 11.47 12.03 -11.94
C ILE A 126 12.03 10.85 -11.16
N ASN A 127 11.44 9.65 -11.28
CA ASN A 127 11.91 8.46 -10.58
C ASN A 127 13.37 8.15 -10.90
N HIS A 128 13.75 8.20 -12.19
CA HIS A 128 15.13 7.98 -12.62
C HIS A 128 16.10 9.07 -12.18
N TRP A 129 15.65 10.32 -12.12
CA TRP A 129 16.44 11.43 -11.59
C TRP A 129 16.69 11.27 -10.08
N MET A 130 15.64 10.99 -9.31
CA MET A 130 15.72 10.74 -7.86
C MET A 130 16.59 9.54 -7.54
N TYR A 131 16.40 8.42 -8.24
CA TYR A 131 17.17 7.20 -8.04
C TYR A 131 18.68 7.42 -8.22
N ARG A 132 19.08 8.15 -9.26
CA ARG A 132 20.50 8.48 -9.49
C ARG A 132 21.08 9.34 -8.38
N TRP A 133 20.33 10.31 -7.89
CA TRP A 133 20.75 11.14 -6.76
C TRP A 133 20.85 10.32 -5.45
N LEU A 134 19.89 9.42 -5.21
CA LEU A 134 19.88 8.52 -4.05
C LEU A 134 21.07 7.55 -4.05
N LEU A 135 21.57 7.14 -5.21
CA LEU A 135 22.79 6.34 -5.37
C LEU A 135 24.07 7.13 -5.06
N THR A 136 24.09 8.46 -5.26
CA THR A 136 25.32 9.25 -5.04
C THR A 136 25.54 9.64 -3.58
N CYS A 137 24.47 9.79 -2.80
CA CYS A 137 24.58 10.31 -1.44
C CYS A 137 24.62 9.21 -0.38
N LYS A 138 25.52 9.35 0.60
CA LYS A 138 25.59 8.46 1.78
C LYS A 138 24.30 8.51 2.60
N GLY A 139 23.96 7.38 3.23
CA GLY A 139 22.83 7.24 4.14
C GLY A 139 22.81 8.32 5.22
N SER A 140 21.67 8.97 5.43
CA SER A 140 21.48 9.98 6.47
C SER A 140 20.02 10.09 6.91
N ASP A 141 19.81 10.74 8.05
CA ASP A 141 18.51 11.05 8.64
C ASP A 141 17.95 12.41 8.19
N SER A 142 18.58 13.00 7.16
CA SER A 142 18.16 14.29 6.65
C SER A 142 16.75 14.25 6.05
N TYR A 143 15.91 15.22 6.44
CA TYR A 143 14.59 15.41 5.84
C TYR A 143 14.64 15.61 4.33
N VAL A 144 15.71 16.18 3.79
CA VAL A 144 15.86 16.33 2.33
C VAL A 144 15.93 14.96 1.67
N ARG A 145 16.77 14.06 2.20
CA ARG A 145 16.90 12.69 1.70
C ARG A 145 15.59 11.90 1.86
N LEU A 146 14.88 12.11 2.96
CA LEU A 146 13.56 11.53 3.22
C LEU A 146 12.50 11.97 2.22
N ILE A 147 12.44 13.26 1.88
CA ILE A 147 11.53 13.78 0.86
C ILE A 147 11.88 13.22 -0.52
N MET A 148 13.18 13.13 -0.86
CA MET A 148 13.64 12.52 -2.12
C MET A 148 13.24 11.04 -2.19
N PHE A 149 13.43 10.29 -1.11
CA PHE A 149 13.04 8.87 -1.02
C PHE A 149 11.52 8.68 -1.11
N TYR A 150 10.74 9.49 -0.39
CA TYR A 150 9.28 9.43 -0.46
C TYR A 150 8.76 9.76 -1.87
N THR A 151 9.34 10.77 -2.52
CA THR A 151 9.03 11.12 -3.91
C THR A 151 9.43 10.00 -4.87
N PHE A 152 10.57 9.35 -4.65
CA PHE A 152 10.98 8.15 -5.38
C PHE A 152 9.95 7.02 -5.26
N ILE A 153 9.44 6.72 -4.06
CA ILE A 153 8.39 5.71 -3.88
C ILE A 153 7.10 6.12 -4.60
N LEU A 154 6.65 7.37 -4.45
CA LEU A 154 5.41 7.85 -5.08
C LEU A 154 5.48 7.78 -6.61
N THR A 155 6.64 8.12 -7.18
CA THR A 155 6.83 8.11 -8.64
C THR A 155 6.89 6.69 -9.21
N TYR A 156 7.17 5.66 -8.41
CA TYR A 156 7.06 4.25 -8.82
C TYR A 156 5.65 3.87 -9.31
N SER A 157 4.64 4.67 -8.96
CA SER A 157 3.27 4.54 -9.48
C SER A 157 3.13 4.76 -10.99
N PHE A 158 4.19 5.16 -11.72
CA PHE A 158 4.15 5.35 -13.17
C PHE A 158 3.65 4.10 -13.93
N LEU A 159 3.94 2.89 -13.44
CA LEU A 159 3.43 1.65 -14.03
C LEU A 159 1.90 1.54 -13.93
N SER A 160 1.32 2.00 -12.82
CA SER A 160 -0.13 2.03 -12.63
C SER A 160 -0.79 3.04 -13.58
N ASP A 161 -0.13 4.17 -13.86
CA ASP A 161 -0.60 5.15 -14.84
C ASP A 161 -0.58 4.56 -16.26
N ILE A 162 0.47 3.82 -16.64
CA ILE A 162 0.52 3.08 -17.93
C ILE A 162 -0.63 2.08 -18.01
N GLN A 163 -0.85 1.29 -16.95
CA GLN A 163 -1.97 0.33 -16.90
C GLN A 163 -3.32 1.04 -17.05
N SER A 164 -3.51 2.19 -16.39
CA SER A 164 -4.72 3.01 -16.54
C SER A 164 -4.91 3.46 -17.99
N GLY A 165 -3.86 3.98 -18.63
CA GLY A 165 -3.88 4.40 -20.04
C GLY A 165 -4.28 3.26 -20.98
N LEU A 166 -3.70 2.07 -20.79
CA LEU A 166 -4.04 0.87 -21.57
C LEU A 166 -5.50 0.44 -21.36
N VAL A 167 -5.98 0.38 -20.11
CA VAL A 167 -7.38 0.03 -19.81
C VAL A 167 -8.33 1.02 -20.47
N ARG A 168 -8.02 2.32 -20.43
CA ARG A 168 -8.84 3.34 -21.09
C ARG A 168 -8.85 3.20 -22.61
N ILE A 169 -7.72 2.86 -23.25
CA ILE A 169 -7.66 2.59 -24.69
C ILE A 169 -8.58 1.42 -25.04
N PHE A 170 -8.39 0.26 -24.40
CA PHE A 170 -9.14 -0.97 -24.73
C PHE A 170 -10.64 -0.84 -24.41
N THR A 171 -10.99 -0.07 -23.39
CA THR A 171 -12.38 0.10 -22.96
C THR A 171 -13.05 1.36 -23.51
N ARG A 172 -12.36 2.11 -24.38
CA ARG A 172 -12.84 3.38 -24.96
C ARG A 172 -13.29 4.37 -23.89
N ASN A 173 -12.44 4.61 -22.89
CA ASN A 173 -12.68 5.48 -21.72
C ASN A 173 -13.86 5.07 -20.82
N LYS A 174 -14.35 3.83 -20.91
CA LYS A 174 -15.41 3.33 -20.03
C LYS A 174 -14.89 2.98 -18.64
N TYR A 175 -13.68 2.45 -18.57
CA TYR A 175 -13.06 2.02 -17.32
C TYR A 175 -11.65 2.59 -17.15
N MET A 176 -11.17 2.57 -15.91
CA MET A 176 -9.82 2.97 -15.55
C MET A 176 -9.30 2.14 -14.37
N ILE A 177 -8.00 2.19 -14.13
CA ILE A 177 -7.40 1.63 -12.92
C ILE A 177 -7.62 2.61 -11.76
N LYS A 178 -8.02 2.08 -10.61
CA LYS A 178 -8.10 2.84 -9.34
C LYS A 178 -6.71 3.42 -9.04
N SER A 179 -6.60 4.74 -8.99
CA SER A 179 -5.32 5.39 -8.67
C SER A 179 -4.82 4.96 -7.29
N LEU A 180 -3.51 4.76 -7.15
CA LEU A 180 -2.88 4.54 -5.85
C LEU A 180 -2.94 5.80 -4.99
N THR A 181 -2.75 6.99 -5.57
CA THR A 181 -2.76 8.25 -4.82
C THR A 181 -3.49 9.35 -5.59
N ASP A 182 -4.08 10.29 -4.88
CA ASP A 182 -4.83 11.42 -5.43
C ASP A 182 -4.39 12.72 -4.76
N PHE A 183 -3.30 13.28 -5.27
CA PHE A 183 -2.65 14.50 -4.78
C PHE A 183 -2.60 14.58 -3.24
N PRO A 184 -1.90 13.64 -2.57
CA PRO A 184 -1.92 13.51 -1.12
C PRO A 184 -1.42 14.76 -0.37
N LEU A 185 -0.55 15.55 -1.00
CA LEU A 185 -0.05 16.81 -0.45
C LEU A 185 -1.09 17.94 -0.40
N LEU A 186 -2.27 17.76 -1.03
CA LEU A 186 -3.39 18.71 -0.92
C LEU A 186 -4.33 18.42 0.26
N SER A 187 -4.01 17.40 1.07
CA SER A 187 -4.82 17.04 2.23
C SER A 187 -4.84 18.16 3.26
N CYS A 188 -6.03 18.56 3.69
CA CYS A 188 -6.24 19.55 4.74
C CYS A 188 -6.59 18.91 6.10
N SER A 189 -6.61 17.57 6.16
CA SER A 189 -6.81 16.79 7.37
C SER A 189 -6.12 15.43 7.23
N LEU A 190 -5.74 14.81 8.36
CA LEU A 190 -5.16 13.47 8.35
C LEU A 190 -6.19 12.42 7.89
N ARG A 191 -7.46 12.62 8.24
CA ARG A 191 -8.57 11.79 7.77
C ARG A 191 -8.77 11.87 6.26
N GLU A 192 -8.60 13.05 5.66
CA GLU A 192 -8.63 13.19 4.19
C GLU A 192 -7.41 12.51 3.55
N PHE A 193 -6.22 12.69 4.13
CA PHE A 193 -5.01 12.03 3.64
C PHE A 193 -5.18 10.51 3.59
N TRP A 194 -5.48 9.87 4.73
CA TRP A 194 -5.58 8.40 4.81
C TRP A 194 -6.88 7.85 4.21
N GLY A 195 -7.99 8.58 4.34
CA GLY A 195 -9.31 8.10 3.95
C GLY A 195 -9.67 8.32 2.49
N LYS A 196 -9.01 9.28 1.82
CA LYS A 196 -9.37 9.69 0.45
C LYS A 196 -8.19 9.75 -0.51
N ARG A 197 -7.02 10.22 -0.08
CA ARG A 197 -5.97 10.63 -1.04
C ARG A 197 -4.77 9.71 -1.12
N TYR A 198 -4.39 9.05 -0.03
CA TYR A 198 -3.22 8.19 0.02
C TYR A 198 -3.60 6.71 -0.07
N ASN A 199 -2.84 5.95 -0.88
CA ASN A 199 -2.94 4.51 -1.07
C ASN A 199 -4.39 3.98 -1.19
N GLN A 200 -5.17 4.51 -2.14
CA GLN A 200 -6.61 4.23 -2.23
C GLN A 200 -6.93 2.75 -2.47
N LEU A 201 -6.02 1.99 -3.11
CA LEU A 201 -6.17 0.53 -3.28
C LEU A 201 -6.22 -0.17 -1.92
N VAL A 202 -5.18 0.03 -1.11
CA VAL A 202 -5.09 -0.54 0.24
C VAL A 202 -6.20 0.04 1.13
N GLY A 203 -6.47 1.34 1.05
CA GLY A 203 -7.57 1.98 1.76
C GLY A 203 -8.93 1.35 1.43
N THR A 204 -9.18 0.97 0.18
CA THR A 204 -10.41 0.26 -0.21
C THR A 204 -10.47 -1.13 0.39
N ILE A 205 -9.37 -1.90 0.34
CA ILE A 205 -9.29 -3.24 0.93
C ILE A 205 -9.52 -3.18 2.45
N PHE A 206 -8.86 -2.27 3.16
CA PHE A 206 -9.01 -2.12 4.60
C PHE A 206 -10.41 -1.63 4.97
N ARG A 207 -10.98 -0.70 4.21
CA ARG A 207 -12.34 -0.23 4.44
C ARG A 207 -13.36 -1.36 4.32
N GLU A 208 -13.28 -2.14 3.25
CA GLU A 208 -14.23 -3.21 2.98
C GLU A 208 -14.01 -4.45 3.86
N SER A 209 -12.75 -4.81 4.13
CA SER A 209 -12.43 -6.08 4.81
C SER A 209 -12.25 -5.95 6.33
N ILE A 210 -12.03 -4.74 6.83
CA ILE A 210 -11.79 -4.50 8.27
C ILE A 210 -12.77 -3.46 8.78
N PHE A 211 -12.72 -2.23 8.27
CA PHE A 211 -13.49 -1.11 8.84
C PHE A 211 -14.99 -1.40 8.86
N GLN A 212 -15.59 -1.75 7.71
CA GLN A 212 -17.03 -1.96 7.58
C GLN A 212 -17.52 -3.16 8.41
N PRO A 213 -16.88 -4.35 8.33
CA PRO A 213 -17.25 -5.46 9.21
C PRO A 213 -17.16 -5.12 10.69
N ILE A 214 -16.05 -4.54 11.14
CA ILE A 214 -15.87 -4.18 12.56
C ILE A 214 -16.86 -3.11 13.00
N LEU A 215 -17.16 -2.14 12.14
CA LEU A 215 -18.19 -1.14 12.40
C LEU A 215 -19.56 -1.79 12.59
N GLN A 216 -19.92 -2.78 11.77
CA GLN A 216 -21.19 -3.52 11.91
C GLN A 216 -21.26 -4.32 13.22
N TYR A 217 -20.13 -4.92 13.66
CA TYR A 217 -20.08 -5.69 14.90
C TYR A 217 -20.05 -4.82 16.16
N LEU A 218 -19.31 -3.72 16.16
CA LEU A 218 -19.03 -2.93 17.37
C LEU A 218 -19.79 -1.59 17.41
N SER A 219 -20.44 -1.18 16.32
CA SER A 219 -21.13 0.11 16.19
C SER A 219 -20.27 1.34 16.55
N SER A 220 -18.95 1.22 16.45
CA SER A 220 -17.99 2.28 16.79
C SER A 220 -17.03 2.56 15.63
N PRO A 221 -17.23 3.68 14.90
CA PRO A 221 -16.32 4.11 13.83
C PRO A 221 -14.90 4.35 14.34
N THR A 222 -14.78 4.81 15.58
CA THR A 222 -13.50 5.06 16.24
C THR A 222 -12.71 3.78 16.44
N ILE A 223 -13.33 2.77 17.05
CA ILE A 223 -12.67 1.47 17.27
C ILE A 223 -12.33 0.81 15.93
N ALA A 224 -13.24 0.88 14.96
CA ALA A 224 -12.99 0.35 13.62
C ALA A 224 -11.78 1.03 12.94
N ALA A 225 -11.65 2.35 13.05
CA ALA A 225 -10.50 3.09 12.52
C ALA A 225 -9.19 2.71 13.23
N LEU A 226 -9.20 2.63 14.57
CA LEU A 226 -8.01 2.24 15.34
C LEU A 226 -7.55 0.82 15.00
N ILE A 227 -8.48 -0.12 14.82
CA ILE A 227 -8.16 -1.49 14.39
C ILE A 227 -7.56 -1.51 12.98
N VAL A 228 -8.08 -0.68 12.06
CA VAL A 228 -7.49 -0.52 10.71
C VAL A 228 -6.04 -0.05 10.79
N PHE A 229 -5.75 0.99 11.58
CA PHE A 229 -4.37 1.46 11.77
C PHE A 229 -3.48 0.42 12.44
N PHE A 230 -4.00 -0.29 13.45
CA PHE A 230 -3.26 -1.35 14.13
C PHE A 230 -2.88 -2.50 13.18
N ILE A 231 -3.83 -3.02 12.40
CA ILE A 231 -3.58 -4.10 11.42
C ILE A 231 -2.61 -3.62 10.33
N SER A 232 -2.73 -2.35 9.89
CA SER A 232 -1.77 -1.76 8.95
C SER A 232 -0.37 -1.68 9.55
N GLY A 233 -0.27 -1.32 10.83
CA GLY A 233 0.96 -1.34 11.60
C GLY A 233 1.59 -2.72 11.68
N LEU A 234 0.81 -3.78 11.97
CA LEU A 234 1.32 -5.16 12.01
C LEU A 234 1.91 -5.61 10.67
N LEU A 235 1.25 -5.27 9.55
CA LEU A 235 1.78 -5.51 8.21
C LEU A 235 3.16 -4.86 8.06
N HIS A 236 3.27 -3.57 8.40
CA HIS A 236 4.51 -2.84 8.25
C HIS A 236 5.60 -3.25 9.25
N ILE A 237 5.25 -3.67 10.47
CA ILE A 237 6.20 -4.32 11.40
C ILE A 237 6.79 -5.56 10.74
N HIS A 238 5.96 -6.41 10.15
CA HIS A 238 6.45 -7.62 9.48
C HIS A 238 7.41 -7.25 8.34
N LEU A 239 7.07 -6.24 7.52
CA LEU A 239 7.96 -5.73 6.47
C LEU A 239 9.27 -5.15 7.03
N ALA A 240 9.21 -4.37 8.10
CA ALA A 240 10.40 -3.82 8.74
C ALA A 240 11.29 -4.93 9.30
N PHE A 241 10.70 -5.94 9.94
CA PHE A 241 11.43 -7.06 10.51
C PHE A 241 12.16 -7.89 9.45
N ILE A 242 11.49 -8.25 8.34
CA ILE A 242 12.11 -9.08 7.29
C ILE A 242 13.18 -8.32 6.49
N ASN A 243 13.11 -6.98 6.45
CA ASN A 243 14.12 -6.19 5.75
C ASN A 243 15.28 -5.86 6.66
N PHE A 244 15.03 -5.31 7.84
CA PHE A 244 16.09 -4.73 8.65
C PHE A 244 16.57 -5.65 9.78
N GLY A 245 15.73 -6.58 10.24
CA GLY A 245 16.02 -7.38 11.44
C GLY A 245 16.18 -6.57 12.73
N ASP A 246 15.98 -5.25 12.70
CA ASP A 246 16.17 -4.35 13.85
C ASP A 246 14.83 -4.11 14.58
N SER A 247 14.83 -4.34 15.90
CA SER A 247 13.69 -4.05 16.77
C SER A 247 13.36 -2.56 16.85
N ARG A 248 14.32 -1.67 16.64
CA ARG A 248 14.07 -0.22 16.57
C ARG A 248 13.22 0.13 15.35
N ALA A 249 13.50 -0.48 14.20
CA ALA A 249 12.72 -0.28 12.98
C ALA A 249 11.26 -0.72 13.18
N THR A 250 11.03 -1.84 13.87
CA THR A 250 9.67 -2.33 14.13
C THR A 250 8.91 -1.46 15.13
N ILE A 251 9.55 -1.02 16.22
CA ILE A 251 8.95 -0.12 17.22
C ILE A 251 8.62 1.24 16.59
N SER A 252 9.54 1.80 15.80
CA SER A 252 9.33 3.06 15.10
C SER A 252 8.15 2.96 14.12
N THR A 253 8.09 1.86 13.37
CA THR A 253 7.01 1.60 12.41
C THR A 253 5.64 1.48 13.07
N ILE A 254 5.49 0.69 14.15
CA ILE A 254 4.18 0.60 14.82
C ILE A 254 3.77 1.91 15.48
N SER A 255 4.74 2.65 16.02
CA SER A 255 4.51 3.97 16.61
C SER A 255 3.93 4.94 15.57
N PHE A 256 4.42 4.92 14.34
CA PHE A 256 3.85 5.70 13.23
C PHE A 256 2.36 5.42 13.05
N PHE A 257 1.96 4.16 12.86
CA PHE A 257 0.56 3.81 12.60
C PHE A 257 -0.36 4.11 13.77
N LEU A 258 0.08 3.83 15.01
CA LEU A 258 -0.71 4.13 16.20
C LEU A 258 -0.89 5.65 16.39
N LEU A 259 0.17 6.42 16.22
CA LEU A 259 0.13 7.88 16.33
C LEU A 259 -0.82 8.48 15.29
N HIS A 260 -0.78 8.02 14.04
CA HIS A 260 -1.71 8.44 13.00
C HIS A 260 -3.16 8.03 13.28
N GLY A 261 -3.39 6.84 13.83
CA GLY A 261 -4.73 6.39 14.21
C GLY A 261 -5.33 7.22 15.34
N ILE A 262 -4.54 7.53 16.37
CA ILE A 262 -4.94 8.41 17.47
C ILE A 262 -5.19 9.82 16.94
N ALA A 263 -4.29 10.38 16.12
CA ALA A 263 -4.45 11.72 15.57
C ALA A 263 -5.70 11.84 14.68
N CYS A 264 -5.98 10.86 13.83
CA CYS A 264 -7.22 10.81 13.04
C CYS A 264 -8.47 10.73 13.93
N THR A 265 -8.37 10.01 15.06
CA THR A 265 -9.47 9.89 16.03
C THR A 265 -9.71 11.21 16.74
N ILE A 266 -8.66 11.87 17.21
CA ILE A 266 -8.74 13.20 17.83
C ILE A 266 -9.36 14.18 16.84
N GLU A 267 -8.85 14.24 15.60
CA GLU A 267 -9.36 15.10 14.54
C GLU A 267 -10.85 14.82 14.23
N ALA A 268 -11.31 13.58 14.33
CA ALA A 268 -12.71 13.23 14.13
C ALA A 268 -13.66 13.77 15.22
N HIS A 269 -13.17 13.96 16.44
CA HIS A 269 -13.95 14.44 17.59
C HIS A 269 -13.68 15.90 17.95
N THR A 270 -12.77 16.54 17.21
CA THR A 270 -12.38 17.93 17.44
C THR A 270 -13.26 18.84 16.57
N PRO A 271 -14.19 19.63 17.15
CA PRO A 271 -15.13 20.44 16.37
C PRO A 271 -14.50 21.72 15.80
N PHE A 272 -13.25 22.03 16.17
CA PHE A 272 -12.58 23.27 15.80
C PHE A 272 -12.38 23.38 14.28
N ARG A 273 -12.88 24.48 13.71
CA ARG A 273 -12.68 24.84 12.31
C ARG A 273 -11.51 25.82 12.23
N ILE A 274 -10.40 25.33 11.71
CA ILE A 274 -9.20 26.12 11.44
C ILE A 274 -9.28 26.59 9.97
N PRO A 275 -8.80 27.79 9.61
CA PRO A 275 -8.75 28.22 8.21
C PRO A 275 -7.95 27.24 7.35
N LEU A 276 -8.37 27.06 6.09
CA LEU A 276 -7.90 26.01 5.19
C LEU A 276 -6.36 25.94 5.09
N PHE A 277 -5.71 27.09 4.96
CA PHE A 277 -4.26 27.19 4.87
C PHE A 277 -3.56 26.59 6.11
N PHE A 278 -4.05 26.92 7.30
CA PHE A 278 -3.48 26.41 8.54
C PHE A 278 -3.79 24.92 8.72
N SER A 279 -4.99 24.45 8.38
CA SER A 279 -5.33 23.02 8.39
C SER A 279 -4.43 22.20 7.47
N TRP A 280 -4.20 22.71 6.25
CA TRP A 280 -3.25 22.14 5.31
C TRP A 280 -1.84 22.13 5.90
N LEU A 281 -1.35 23.26 6.41
CA LEU A 281 -0.01 23.37 6.98
C LEU A 281 0.20 22.39 8.15
N PHE A 282 -0.74 22.32 9.10
CA PHE A 282 -0.69 21.37 10.20
C PHE A 282 -0.66 19.93 9.72
N THR A 283 -1.48 19.59 8.72
CA THR A 283 -1.51 18.24 8.13
C THR A 283 -0.15 17.90 7.52
N GLN A 284 0.42 18.79 6.70
CA GLN A 284 1.71 18.56 6.06
C GLN A 284 2.86 18.49 7.07
N LEU A 285 2.87 19.38 8.07
CA LEU A 285 3.87 19.35 9.14
C LEU A 285 3.79 18.05 9.95
N PHE A 286 2.59 17.60 10.30
CA PHE A 286 2.41 16.34 11.02
C PHE A 286 2.95 15.17 10.19
N LEU A 287 2.57 15.06 8.91
CA LEU A 287 3.08 14.03 8.01
C LEU A 287 4.61 14.08 7.90
N LEU A 288 5.18 15.27 7.76
CA LEU A 288 6.62 15.45 7.62
C LEU A 288 7.36 15.02 8.89
N VAL A 289 6.86 15.39 10.07
CA VAL A 289 7.49 15.03 11.36
C VAL A 289 7.41 13.54 11.65
N THR A 290 6.33 12.87 11.23
CA THR A 290 6.13 11.46 11.53
C THR A 290 6.70 10.51 10.48
N VAL A 291 6.87 10.93 9.22
CA VAL A 291 7.37 10.04 8.15
C VAL A 291 8.74 9.40 8.40
N PRO A 292 9.70 9.99 9.17
CA PRO A 292 10.93 9.29 9.53
C PRO A 292 10.66 8.02 10.35
N LEU A 293 9.56 7.96 11.11
CA LEU A 293 9.24 6.79 11.93
C LEU A 293 9.00 5.54 11.08
N GLN A 294 8.48 5.70 9.87
CA GLN A 294 8.25 4.60 8.94
C GLN A 294 9.40 4.44 7.93
N ASN A 295 9.91 5.55 7.41
CA ASN A 295 10.79 5.53 6.24
C ASN A 295 12.27 5.83 6.55
N GLY A 296 12.60 6.27 7.76
CA GLY A 296 13.94 6.69 8.13
C GLY A 296 14.99 5.58 8.01
N GLU A 297 14.62 4.33 8.32
CA GLU A 297 15.55 3.20 8.17
C GLU A 297 15.96 2.96 6.71
N PHE A 298 15.03 3.16 5.76
CA PHE A 298 15.35 3.07 4.34
C PHE A 298 16.29 4.19 3.88
N THR A 299 16.22 5.38 4.48
CA THR A 299 17.14 6.47 4.15
C THR A 299 18.52 6.26 4.78
N LYS A 300 18.61 5.67 5.97
CA LYS A 300 19.89 5.38 6.64
C LYS A 300 20.75 4.35 5.91
N LEU A 301 20.15 3.35 5.27
CA LEU A 301 20.90 2.27 4.61
C LEU A 301 21.84 2.76 3.49
N GLY A 302 21.60 3.93 2.91
CA GLY A 302 22.52 4.47 1.91
C GLY A 302 22.33 3.91 0.49
N PRO A 303 23.32 4.14 -0.38
CA PRO A 303 23.32 3.70 -1.78
C PRO A 303 23.16 2.19 -1.99
N ASP A 304 23.68 1.36 -1.07
CA ASP A 304 23.70 -0.09 -1.22
C ASP A 304 22.29 -0.68 -1.33
N TYR A 305 21.35 -0.15 -0.52
CA TYR A 305 19.95 -0.54 -0.61
C TYR A 305 19.35 -0.21 -1.98
N TYR A 306 19.67 0.96 -2.53
CA TYR A 306 19.16 1.37 -3.84
C TYR A 306 19.79 0.56 -4.97
N ALA A 307 21.08 0.23 -4.88
CA ALA A 307 21.76 -0.60 -5.87
C ALA A 307 21.15 -2.01 -5.99
N MET A 308 20.61 -2.56 -4.90
CA MET A 308 19.85 -3.82 -4.91
C MET A 308 18.42 -3.68 -5.45
N ASN A 309 17.93 -2.44 -5.62
CA ASN A 309 16.54 -2.11 -5.92
C ASN A 309 16.43 -1.17 -7.13
N THR A 310 17.13 -1.52 -8.21
CA THR A 310 17.07 -0.78 -9.47
C THR A 310 15.62 -0.68 -9.99
N PRO A 311 15.11 0.53 -10.27
CA PRO A 311 13.74 0.69 -10.75
C PRO A 311 13.58 0.10 -12.16
N PRO A 312 12.36 -0.33 -12.53
CA PRO A 312 12.08 -0.82 -13.87
C PRO A 312 12.47 0.19 -14.94
N LEU A 313 12.97 -0.28 -16.07
CA LEU A 313 13.42 0.53 -17.21
C LEU A 313 14.66 1.40 -16.95
N PHE A 314 15.31 1.35 -15.77
CA PHE A 314 16.46 2.20 -15.45
C PHE A 314 17.63 2.13 -16.45
N GLU A 315 17.94 0.94 -16.93
CA GLU A 315 19.09 0.68 -17.82
C GLU A 315 18.81 1.05 -19.29
N GLN A 316 17.61 1.52 -19.61
CA GLN A 316 17.20 1.79 -20.98
C GLN A 316 17.87 3.04 -21.54
N LYS A 317 18.56 2.90 -22.68
CA LYS A 317 19.31 3.99 -23.33
C LYS A 317 18.44 5.13 -23.86
N TRP A 318 17.17 4.87 -24.15
CA TRP A 318 16.23 5.86 -24.69
C TRP A 318 15.67 6.82 -23.63
N ILE A 319 15.87 6.54 -22.34
CA ILE A 319 15.42 7.44 -21.27
C ILE A 319 16.49 8.51 -21.03
N PRO A 320 16.16 9.81 -21.13
CA PRO A 320 17.13 10.88 -21.00
C PRO A 320 17.73 10.91 -19.59
N LYS A 321 19.06 10.96 -19.53
CA LYS A 321 19.83 11.04 -18.29
C LYS A 321 20.01 12.50 -17.88
N LEU A 322 18.99 13.09 -17.26
CA LEU A 322 19.02 14.45 -16.71
C LEU A 322 20.18 14.63 -15.70
N SER A 323 20.80 15.80 -15.62
CA SER A 323 21.85 16.09 -14.63
C SER A 323 21.30 16.05 -13.20
N ILE A 324 22.03 15.44 -12.27
CA ILE A 324 21.69 15.44 -10.85
C ILE A 324 22.53 16.48 -10.10
N PRO A 325 22.03 17.07 -9.00
CA PRO A 325 22.82 17.95 -8.14
C PRO A 325 23.95 17.17 -7.46
N ASN A 326 25.10 17.83 -7.26
CA ASN A 326 26.25 17.24 -6.55
C ASN A 326 26.19 17.44 -5.03
N PHE A 327 25.12 18.04 -4.50
CA PHE A 327 24.97 18.23 -3.06
C PHE A 327 24.37 16.97 -2.42
N CYS A 328 24.93 16.60 -1.27
CA CYS A 328 24.34 15.61 -0.37
C CYS A 328 24.06 16.29 0.96
N PRO A 329 22.80 16.25 1.45
CA PRO A 329 22.46 16.83 2.73
C PRO A 329 23.10 15.97 3.84
N ASN A 330 23.77 16.65 4.77
CA ASN A 330 24.33 16.02 5.96
C ASN A 330 23.23 15.54 6.91
#